data_AF-A0A3N5QAD6-F1
#
_entry.id   AF-A0A3N5QAD6-F1
#
_cell.length_a   1.000
_cell.length_b   1.000
_cell.length_c   1.000
_cell.angle_alpha   90.00
_cell.angle_beta   90.00
_cell.angle_gamma   90.00
#
_symmetry.space_group_name_H-M   'P 1'
#
loop_
_entity.id
_entity.type
_entity.pdbx_description
1 polymer ?
#
loop_
_entity_poly.entity_id
_entity_poly.type
_entity_poly.pdbx_seq_one_letter_code
_entity_poly.pdbx_strand_id
1 'polypeptide(L)' 'MAAKKTLLIVDDHTLFREGLKTIISRNPAYEVVGETGRGETAIQMAKSLRPDLIL' A
#
# COMPACT_ATOMS: atom_id res chain seq x y z
N MET A 1 -3.82 10.15 -20.13
CA MET A 1 -4.15 9.40 -18.90
C MET A 1 -3.00 9.59 -17.92
N ALA A 2 -3.26 10.09 -16.72
CA ALA A 2 -2.24 10.12 -15.67
C ALA A 2 -1.95 8.68 -15.23
N ALA A 3 -0.68 8.33 -15.04
CA ALA A 3 -0.30 7.00 -14.54
C ALA A 3 -0.79 6.83 -13.09
N LYS A 4 -1.42 5.69 -12.82
CA LYS A 4 -1.88 5.31 -11.48
C LYS A 4 -0.67 5.12 -10.56
N LYS A 5 -0.73 5.68 -9.35
CA LYS A 5 0.32 5.61 -8.34
C LYS A 5 0.15 4.37 -7.47
N THR A 6 1.22 3.62 -7.27
CA THR A 6 1.23 2.35 -6.53
C THR A 6 1.59 2.56 -5.06
N LEU A 7 0.87 1.89 -4.15
CA LEU A 7 1.01 2.02 -2.70
C LEU A 7 1.27 0.67 -2.03
N LEU A 8 2.19 0.68 -1.07
CA LEU A 8 2.39 -0.39 -0.09
C LEU A 8 1.96 0.11 1.29
N ILE A 9 1.04 -0.61 1.95
CA ILE A 9 0.56 -0.26 3.30
C ILE A 9 1.32 -1.08 4.36
N VAL A 10 1.85 -0.41 5.38
CA VAL A 10 2.68 -0.96 6.45
C VAL A 10 2.14 -0.50 7.79
N ASP A 11 1.28 -1.30 8.41
CA ASP A 11 0.70 -1.00 9.72
C ASP A 11 0.40 -2.30 10.46
N ASP A 12 0.74 -2.40 11.75
CA ASP A 12 0.55 -3.62 12.55
C ASP A 12 -0.91 -3.84 13.00
N HIS A 13 -1.79 -2.86 12.78
CA HIS A 13 -3.23 -2.93 13.07
C HIS A 13 -4.04 -3.30 11.82
N THR A 14 -4.53 -4.54 11.79
CA THR A 14 -5.32 -5.07 10.66
C THR A 14 -6.56 -4.22 10.33
N LEU A 15 -7.30 -3.74 11.33
CA LEU A 15 -8.51 -2.93 11.09
C LEU A 15 -8.19 -1.61 10.38
N PHE A 16 -7.04 -1.01 10.70
CA PHE A 16 -6.61 0.24 10.07
C PHE A 16 -6.25 0.02 8.61
N ARG A 17 -5.50 -1.05 8.28
CA ARG A 17 -5.17 -1.41 6.88
C ARG A 17 -6.42 -1.61 6.02
N GLU A 18 -7.43 -2.32 6.52
CA GLU A 18 -8.68 -2.55 5.79
C GLU A 18 -9.47 -1.25 5.58
N GLY A 19 -9.49 -0.37 6.59
CA GLY A 19 -10.07 0.97 6.46
C GLY A 19 -9.36 1.81 5.39
N LEU A 20 -8.02 1.84 5.41
CA LEU A 20 -7.22 2.55 4.43
C LEU A 20 -7.44 2.03 3.01
N LYS A 21 -7.43 0.71 2.80
CA LYS A 21 -7.75 0.10 1.50
C LYS A 21 -9.11 0.52 0.98
N THR A 22 -10.12 0.54 1.85
CA THR A 22 -11.48 0.95 1.48
C THR A 22 -11.55 2.41 1.06
N ILE A 23 -10.76 3.29 1.70
CA ILE A 23 -10.70 4.71 1.34
C ILE A 23 -9.90 4.91 0.04
N ILE A 24 -8.71 4.32 -0.07
CA ILE A 24 -7.80 4.47 -1.21
C ILE A 24 -8.41 3.90 -2.48
N SER A 25 -9.10 2.76 -2.41
CA SER A 25 -9.75 2.13 -3.57
C SER A 25 -10.83 2.98 -4.25
N ARG A 26 -11.37 3.99 -3.54
CA ARG A 26 -12.34 4.95 -4.11
C ARG A 26 -11.66 5.98 -5.01
N ASN A 27 -10.34 6.14 -4.92
CA ASN A 27 -9.60 7.07 -5.74
C ASN A 27 -8.87 6.33 -6.87
N PRO A 28 -9.31 6.47 -8.14
CA PRO A 28 -8.72 5.74 -9.27
C PRO A 28 -7.28 6.15 -9.58
N ALA A 29 -6.77 7.24 -8.99
CA ALA A 29 -5.37 7.64 -9.11
C ALA A 29 -4.41 6.71 -8.35
N TYR A 30 -4.92 5.85 -7.46
CA TYR A 30 -4.11 5.03 -6.56
C TYR A 30 -4.41 3.53 -6.68
N GLU A 31 -3.37 2.71 -6.54
CA GLU A 31 -3.43 1.25 -6.50
C GLU A 31 -2.70 0.71 -5.28
N VAL A 32 -3.36 -0.06 -4.44
CA VAL A 32 -2.67 -0.80 -3.37
C VAL A 32 -2.07 -2.07 -3.98
N VAL A 33 -0.74 -2.14 -4.05
CA VAL A 33 0.01 -3.27 -4.61
C VAL A 33 0.48 -4.27 -3.56
N GLY A 34 0.34 -3.93 -2.28
CA GLY A 34 0.62 -4.83 -1.17
C GLY A 34 0.28 -4.24 0.19
N GLU A 35 0.18 -5.12 1.18
CA GLU A 35 0.02 -4.75 2.58
C GLU A 35 0.84 -5.66 3.49
N THR A 36 1.30 -5.14 4.62
CA THR A 36 1.93 -5.93 5.67
C THR A 36 1.84 -5.22 7.01
N GLY A 37 1.98 -5.98 8.11
CA GLY A 37 2.09 -5.42 9.46
C GLY A 37 3.48 -5.56 10.08
N ARG A 38 4.50 -5.86 9.27
CA ARG A 38 5.88 -6.04 9.75
C ARG A 38 6.86 -5.25 8.90
N GLY A 39 7.78 -4.56 9.56
CA GLY A 39 8.80 -3.74 8.91
C GLY A 39 9.75 -4.55 8.02
N GLU A 40 10.17 -5.74 8.45
CA GLU A 40 11.07 -6.59 7.66
C GLU A 40 10.42 -7.03 6.35
N THR A 41 9.16 -7.48 6.43
CA THR A 41 8.37 -7.85 5.26
C THR A 41 8.15 -6.63 4.36
N ALA A 42 7.90 -5.45 4.94
CA ALA A 42 7.72 -4.21 4.18
C ALA A 42 8.96 -3.86 3.35
N ILE A 43 10.16 -4.02 3.92
CA ILE A 43 11.41 -3.76 3.19
C ILE A 43 11.57 -4.72 2.01
N GLN A 44 11.25 -6.01 2.19
CA GLN A 44 11.32 -6.99 1.09
C GLN A 44 10.28 -6.71 0.00
N MET A 45 9.06 -6.35 0.41
CA MET A 45 7.98 -5.97 -0.49
C MET A 45 8.31 -4.69 -1.26
N ALA A 46 8.86 -3.67 -0.59
CA ALA A 46 9.25 -2.41 -1.24
C ALA A 46 10.31 -2.64 -2.33
N LYS A 47 11.30 -3.51 -2.07
CA LYS A 47 12.31 -3.88 -3.08
C LYS A 47 11.71 -4.61 -4.28
N SER A 48 10.76 -5.50 -4.03
CA SER A 48 10.17 -6.37 -5.06
C SER A 48 9.10 -5.65 -5.88
N LEU A 49 8.21 -4.91 -5.21
CA LEU A 49 7.06 -4.23 -5.80
C LEU A 49 7.40 -2.84 -6.34
N ARG A 50 8.48 -2.21 -5.84
CA ARG A 50 8.89 -0.84 -6.18
C ARG A 50 7.70 0.16 -6.17
N PRO A 51 6.97 0.27 -5.04
CA PRO A 51 5.82 1.15 -4.96
C PRO A 51 6.23 2.62 -5.07
N ASP A 52 5.33 3.45 -5.60
CA ASP A 52 5.54 4.90 -5.65
C ASP A 52 5.46 5.55 -4.26
N LEU A 53 4.64 4.99 -3.36
CA LEU A 53 4.47 5.45 -1.98
C LEU A 53 4.40 4.26 -1.02
N ILE A 54 4.89 4.47 0.20
CA ILE A 54 4.76 3.54 1.33
C ILE A 54 4.06 4.31 2.43
N LEU A 55 2.96 3.75 2.96
CA LEU A 55 2.17 4.33 4.04
C LEU A 55 2.29 3.47 5.29
#